data_AF-A0A158HF73-F1
#
_entry.id   AF-A0A158HF73-F1
#
_cell.length_a   1.000
_cell.length_b   1.000
_cell.length_c   1.000
_cell.angle_alpha   90.00
_cell.angle_beta   90.00
_cell.angle_gamma   90.00
#
_symmetry.space_group_name_H-M   'P 1'
#
loop_
_entity.id
_entity.type
_entity.pdbx_description
1 polymer ?
#
loop_
_entity_poly.entity_id
_entity_poly.type
_entity_poly.pdbx_seq_one_letter_code
_entity_poly.pdbx_strand_id
1 'polypeptide(L)'
;MSSTAEELVECATALLSDAADEPRYRAVCSRAYYGAFHAAHAFHRRLPVPGTVGRARGRHEQLIAQLSRPMINPADRQYDVSQAIARDLVELRNARVMADYHLDQHVDHELASKSARIARNVLKTTT
;
A
#
# COMPACT_ATOMS: atom_id res chain seq x y z
N MET A 1 5.68 -20.59 8.07
CA MET A 1 4.32 -20.11 7.75
C MET A 1 4.46 -18.78 7.03
N SER A 2 3.70 -18.55 5.96
CA SER A 2 3.71 -17.30 5.19
C SER A 2 2.36 -16.59 5.35
N SER A 3 2.37 -15.25 5.37
CA SER A 3 1.13 -14.45 5.43
C SER A 3 0.70 -13.96 4.05
N THR A 4 -0.60 -13.79 3.84
CA THR A 4 -1.19 -13.22 2.63
C THR A 4 -1.36 -11.70 2.73
N ALA A 5 -1.61 -11.05 1.60
CA ALA A 5 -1.93 -9.62 1.59
C ALA A 5 -3.22 -9.30 2.36
N GLU A 6 -4.23 -10.18 2.26
CA GLU A 6 -5.51 -10.05 2.95
C GLU A 6 -5.33 -10.15 4.46
N GLU A 7 -4.61 -11.16 4.96
CA GLU A 7 -4.31 -11.32 6.38
C GLU A 7 -3.59 -10.09 6.97
N LEU A 8 -2.71 -9.44 6.21
CA LEU A 8 -2.03 -8.21 6.65
C LEU A 8 -3.00 -7.01 6.74
N VAL A 9 -3.93 -6.87 5.79
CA VAL A 9 -4.94 -5.80 5.80
C VAL A 9 -5.98 -6.02 6.90
N GLU A 10 -6.39 -7.26 7.12
CA GLU A 10 -7.26 -7.65 8.23
C GLU A 10 -6.58 -7.41 9.57
N CYS A 11 -5.30 -7.78 9.70
CA CYS A 11 -4.49 -7.49 10.88
C CYS A 11 -4.40 -5.98 11.15
N ALA A 12 -4.17 -5.15 10.13
CA ALA A 12 -4.18 -3.69 10.28
C ALA A 12 -5.53 -3.17 10.80
N THR A 13 -6.63 -3.73 10.30
CA THR A 13 -8.00 -3.35 10.70
C THR A 13 -8.29 -3.77 12.14
N ALA A 14 -7.92 -4.97 12.52
CA ALA A 14 -8.08 -5.48 13.89
C ALA A 14 -7.18 -4.73 14.89
N LEU A 15 -5.94 -4.38 14.51
CA LEU A 15 -5.08 -3.55 15.35
C LEU A 15 -5.69 -2.16 15.58
N LEU A 16 -6.34 -1.57 14.57
CA LEU A 16 -6.95 -0.25 14.67
C LEU A 16 -8.13 -0.23 15.64
N SER A 17 -8.96 -1.29 15.69
CA SER A 17 -10.15 -1.31 16.57
C SER A 17 -9.79 -1.15 18.05
N ASP A 18 -8.63 -1.66 18.44
CA ASP A 18 -8.16 -1.69 19.83
C ASP A 18 -7.03 -0.67 20.09
N ALA A 19 -6.70 0.16 19.11
CA ALA A 19 -5.57 1.08 19.19
C ALA A 19 -5.90 2.32 20.05
N ALA A 20 -5.27 2.41 21.23
CA ALA A 20 -5.41 3.52 22.16
C ALA A 20 -4.14 4.39 22.30
N ASP A 21 -3.06 4.03 21.61
CA ASP A 21 -1.78 4.73 21.70
C ASP A 21 -0.99 4.71 20.38
N GLU A 22 -0.04 5.63 20.31
CA GLU A 22 0.81 5.84 19.13
C GLU A 22 1.58 4.59 18.66
N PRO A 23 2.17 3.74 19.53
CA PRO A 23 2.81 2.51 19.08
C PRO A 23 1.86 1.59 18.31
N ARG A 24 0.58 1.49 18.72
CA ARG A 24 -0.43 0.72 17.97
C ARG A 24 -0.80 1.42 16.67
N TYR A 25 -0.93 2.74 16.64
CA TYR A 25 -1.17 3.49 15.39
C TYR A 25 -0.04 3.28 14.36
N ARG A 26 1.22 3.29 14.81
CA ARG A 26 2.38 2.97 13.97
C ARG A 26 2.30 1.54 13.42
N ALA A 27 1.93 0.58 14.27
CA ALA A 27 1.74 -0.81 13.86
C ALA A 27 0.66 -0.95 12.78
N VAL A 28 -0.46 -0.22 12.90
CA VAL A 28 -1.52 -0.18 11.87
C VAL A 28 -0.97 0.32 10.53
N CYS A 29 -0.26 1.46 10.51
CA CYS A 29 0.33 2.02 9.28
C CYS A 29 1.29 1.03 8.59
N SER A 30 2.12 0.35 9.38
CA SER A 30 3.07 -0.64 8.87
C SER A 30 2.35 -1.83 8.21
N ARG A 31 1.37 -2.43 8.90
CA ARG A 31 0.61 -3.59 8.38
C ARG A 31 -0.24 -3.20 7.17
N ALA A 32 -0.89 -2.04 7.21
CA ALA A 32 -1.67 -1.50 6.11
C ALA A 32 -0.82 -1.35 4.84
N TYR A 33 0.38 -0.77 4.97
CA TYR A 33 1.29 -0.62 3.83
C TYR A 33 1.71 -1.97 3.23
N TYR A 34 2.18 -2.92 4.04
CA TYR A 34 2.64 -4.20 3.50
C TYR A 34 1.50 -5.03 2.90
N GLY A 35 0.31 -5.01 3.49
CA GLY A 35 -0.87 -5.64 2.91
C GLY A 35 -1.21 -5.06 1.53
N ALA A 36 -1.31 -3.72 1.44
CA ALA A 36 -1.56 -3.05 0.17
C ALA A 36 -0.45 -3.29 -0.86
N PHE A 37 0.81 -3.28 -0.44
CA PHE A 37 1.98 -3.52 -1.31
C PHE A 37 1.91 -4.91 -1.94
N HIS A 38 1.63 -5.96 -1.14
CA HIS A 38 1.55 -7.32 -1.66
C HIS A 38 0.33 -7.53 -2.56
N ALA A 39 -0.81 -6.93 -2.23
CA ALA A 39 -2.01 -6.95 -3.07
C ALA A 39 -1.75 -6.27 -4.44
N ALA A 40 -1.15 -5.08 -4.41
CA ALA A 40 -0.77 -4.32 -5.60
C ALA A 40 0.28 -5.04 -6.45
N HIS A 41 1.25 -5.71 -5.82
CA HIS A 41 2.26 -6.51 -6.52
C HIS A 41 1.62 -7.71 -7.22
N ALA A 42 0.66 -8.39 -6.58
CA ALA A 42 -0.09 -9.47 -7.21
C ALA A 42 -0.92 -8.97 -8.41
N PHE A 43 -1.58 -7.81 -8.30
CA PHE A 43 -2.24 -7.15 -9.42
C PHE A 43 -1.27 -6.85 -10.56
N HIS A 44 -0.15 -6.18 -10.29
CA HIS A 44 0.86 -5.84 -11.29
C HIS A 44 1.37 -7.06 -12.06
N ARG A 45 1.61 -8.19 -11.36
CA ARG A 45 2.06 -9.44 -11.97
C ARG A 45 1.03 -10.09 -12.91
N ARG A 46 -0.25 -9.72 -12.83
CA ARG A 46 -1.31 -10.21 -13.72
C ARG A 46 -1.47 -9.33 -14.97
N LEU A 47 -0.84 -8.17 -15.02
CA LEU A 47 -0.87 -7.32 -16.21
C LEU A 47 -0.14 -8.02 -17.37
N PRO A 48 -0.64 -7.90 -18.63
CA PRO A 48 0.01 -8.49 -19.79
C PRO A 48 1.46 -8.03 -20.00
N VAL A 49 1.74 -6.78 -19.63
CA VAL A 49 3.07 -6.17 -19.73
C VAL A 49 3.33 -5.37 -18.44
N PRO A 50 4.48 -5.56 -17.77
CA PRO A 50 4.80 -4.78 -16.59
C PRO A 50 5.00 -3.31 -16.97
N GLY A 51 4.65 -2.38 -16.07
CA GLY A 51 5.02 -0.98 -16.24
C GLY A 51 6.53 -0.71 -16.19
N THR A 52 6.91 0.54 -16.43
CA THR A 52 8.33 0.96 -16.45
C THR A 52 8.80 1.51 -15.11
N VAL A 53 10.05 1.20 -14.74
CA VAL A 53 10.66 1.68 -13.48
C VAL A 53 11.31 3.06 -13.60
N GLY A 54 11.72 3.47 -14.80
CA GLY A 54 12.51 4.69 -15.01
C GLY A 54 13.76 4.72 -14.11
N ARG A 55 13.87 5.75 -13.26
CA ARG A 55 15.00 5.95 -12.33
C ARG A 55 14.72 5.45 -10.90
N ALA A 56 13.58 4.81 -10.64
CA ALA A 56 13.18 4.38 -9.30
C ALA A 56 14.16 3.36 -8.70
N ARG A 57 14.43 3.47 -7.38
CA ARG A 57 15.41 2.63 -6.68
C ARG A 57 14.75 1.82 -5.57
N GLY A 58 15.21 0.59 -5.38
CA GLY A 58 14.62 -0.31 -4.38
C GLY A 58 13.23 -0.82 -4.77
N ARG A 59 12.82 -1.91 -4.13
CA ARG A 59 11.64 -2.69 -4.57
C ARG A 59 10.33 -1.92 -4.40
N HIS A 60 10.21 -1.14 -3.34
CA HIS A 60 9.01 -0.35 -3.05
C HIS A 60 8.74 0.73 -4.10
N GLU A 61 9.77 1.53 -4.43
CA GLU A 61 9.64 2.59 -5.42
C GLU A 61 9.51 2.04 -6.82
N GLN A 62 10.18 0.93 -7.13
CA GLN A 62 10.05 0.26 -8.42
C GLN A 62 8.62 -0.18 -8.68
N LEU A 63 7.96 -0.86 -7.74
CA LEU A 63 6.56 -1.26 -7.94
C LEU A 63 5.64 -0.05 -8.14
N ILE A 64 5.78 0.98 -7.31
CA ILE A 64 5.00 2.22 -7.44
C ILE A 64 5.22 2.87 -8.81
N ALA A 65 6.48 2.94 -9.27
CA ALA A 65 6.82 3.50 -10.57
C ALA A 65 6.17 2.70 -11.71
N GLN A 66 6.26 1.38 -11.66
CA GLN A 66 5.64 0.51 -12.67
C GLN A 66 4.12 0.66 -12.68
N LEU A 67 3.48 0.73 -11.52
CA LEU A 67 2.04 0.95 -11.43
C LEU A 67 1.62 2.34 -11.93
N SER A 68 2.45 3.37 -11.71
CA SER A 68 2.19 4.74 -12.20
C SER A 68 2.40 4.89 -13.71
N ARG A 69 3.20 4.01 -14.32
CA ARG A 69 3.56 4.01 -15.74
C ARG A 69 3.31 2.63 -16.35
N PRO A 70 2.06 2.15 -16.35
CA PRO A 70 1.73 0.86 -16.90
C PRO A 70 1.91 0.89 -18.43
N MET A 71 2.38 -0.21 -19.01
CA MET A 71 2.63 -0.33 -20.46
C MET A 71 1.48 -1.02 -21.22
N ILE A 72 0.33 -1.16 -20.57
CA ILE A 72 -0.91 -1.65 -21.20
C ILE A 72 -1.61 -0.50 -21.94
N ASN A 73 -2.62 -0.83 -22.76
CA ASN A 73 -3.38 0.16 -23.51
C ASN A 73 -4.04 1.18 -22.55
N PRO A 74 -3.87 2.51 -22.75
CA PRO A 74 -4.56 3.52 -21.95
C PRO A 74 -6.10 3.46 -21.99
N ALA A 75 -6.68 2.83 -23.00
CA ALA A 75 -8.13 2.58 -23.06
C ALA A 75 -8.58 1.37 -22.22
N ASP A 76 -7.64 0.56 -21.71
CA ASP A 76 -7.94 -0.54 -20.79
C ASP A 76 -8.23 0.02 -19.39
N ARG A 77 -9.34 -0.39 -18.78
CA ARG A 77 -9.71 0.00 -17.41
C ARG A 77 -8.61 -0.32 -16.39
N GLN A 78 -7.81 -1.35 -16.60
CA GLN A 78 -6.70 -1.70 -15.73
C GLN A 78 -5.61 -0.62 -15.71
N TYR A 79 -5.52 0.22 -16.74
CA TYR A 79 -4.58 1.34 -16.80
C TYR A 79 -4.85 2.34 -15.68
N ASP A 80 -6.10 2.79 -15.57
CA ASP A 80 -6.53 3.74 -14.54
C ASP A 80 -6.46 3.13 -13.14
N VAL A 81 -6.81 1.84 -13.01
CA VAL A 81 -6.68 1.09 -11.76
C VAL A 81 -5.22 1.05 -11.32
N SER A 82 -4.29 0.72 -12.22
CA SER A 82 -2.87 0.70 -11.94
C SER A 82 -2.36 2.05 -11.41
N GLN A 83 -2.75 3.14 -12.07
CA GLN A 83 -2.36 4.49 -11.64
C GLN A 83 -2.99 4.89 -10.30
N ALA A 84 -4.23 4.50 -10.03
CA ALA A 84 -4.88 4.73 -8.74
C ALA A 84 -4.15 4.00 -7.60
N ILE A 85 -3.85 2.72 -7.78
CA ILE A 85 -3.09 1.94 -6.81
C ILE A 85 -1.71 2.58 -6.56
N ALA A 86 -1.05 3.10 -7.60
CA ALA A 86 0.24 3.77 -7.43
C ALA A 86 0.14 4.99 -6.48
N ARG A 87 -0.90 5.82 -6.61
CA ARG A 87 -1.13 6.98 -5.73
C ARG A 87 -1.38 6.53 -4.29
N ASP A 88 -2.23 5.53 -4.10
CA ASP A 88 -2.53 4.95 -2.79
C ASP A 88 -1.27 4.38 -2.12
N LEU A 89 -0.42 3.69 -2.86
CA LEU A 89 0.84 3.15 -2.33
C LEU A 89 1.87 4.22 -1.99
N VAL A 90 1.92 5.35 -2.71
CA VAL A 90 2.78 6.48 -2.32
C VAL A 90 2.36 7.00 -0.97
N GLU A 91 1.06 7.18 -0.76
CA GLU A 91 0.52 7.67 0.50
C GLU A 91 0.82 6.71 1.65
N LEU A 92 0.52 5.42 1.47
CA LEU A 92 0.80 4.40 2.48
C LEU A 92 2.30 4.24 2.75
N ARG A 93 3.16 4.36 1.73
CA ARG A 93 4.63 4.31 1.92
C ARG A 93 5.09 5.45 2.82
N ASN A 94 4.58 6.66 2.60
CA ASN A 94 4.95 7.82 3.41
C ASN A 94 4.48 7.66 4.86
N ALA A 95 3.23 7.21 5.07
CA ALA A 95 2.70 6.90 6.40
C ALA A 95 3.54 5.83 7.12
N ARG A 96 3.92 4.77 6.39
CA ARG A 96 4.76 3.69 6.91
C ARG A 96 6.20 4.14 7.21
N VAL A 97 6.79 5.02 6.40
CA VAL A 97 8.12 5.58 6.68
C VAL A 97 8.11 6.41 7.95
N MET A 98 7.12 7.30 8.10
CA MET A 98 6.92 8.06 9.33
C MET A 98 6.73 7.13 10.54
N ALA A 99 5.85 6.14 10.42
CA ALA A 99 5.53 5.20 11.49
C ALA A 99 6.71 4.34 11.93
N ASP A 100 7.50 3.80 11.00
CA ASP A 100 8.56 2.84 11.32
C ASP A 100 9.92 3.49 11.61
N TYR A 101 10.20 4.68 11.06
CA TYR A 101 11.55 5.25 11.07
C TYR A 101 11.66 6.62 11.71
N HIS A 102 10.58 7.41 11.79
CA HIS A 102 10.61 8.75 12.38
C HIS A 102 9.94 8.74 13.75
N LEU A 103 10.71 8.38 14.78
CA LEU A 103 10.23 8.33 16.17
C LEU A 103 9.98 9.73 16.77
N ASP A 104 10.55 10.76 16.16
CA ASP A 104 10.38 12.17 16.49
C ASP A 104 9.10 12.79 15.90
N GLN A 105 8.43 12.10 14.97
CA GLN A 105 7.19 12.57 14.34
C GLN A 105 5.99 11.82 14.93
N HIS A 106 4.93 12.53 15.29
CA HIS A 106 3.74 11.92 15.90
C HIS A 106 2.86 11.19 14.87
N VAL A 107 2.45 9.96 15.18
CA VAL A 107 1.45 9.20 14.43
C VAL A 107 0.18 9.08 15.25
N ASP A 108 -0.91 9.62 14.74
CA ASP A 108 -2.21 9.64 15.41
C ASP A 108 -3.20 8.61 14.86
N HIS A 109 -4.37 8.57 15.50
CA HIS A 109 -5.49 7.72 15.10
C HIS A 109 -6.00 8.04 13.68
N GLU A 110 -5.96 9.30 13.25
CA GLU A 110 -6.44 9.72 11.94
C GLU A 110 -5.58 9.12 10.82
N LEU A 111 -4.24 9.24 10.94
CA LEU A 111 -3.30 8.68 9.97
C LEU A 111 -3.39 7.15 9.92
N ALA A 112 -3.51 6.49 11.08
CA ALA A 112 -3.70 5.04 11.15
C ALA A 112 -5.02 4.60 10.49
N SER A 113 -6.12 5.30 10.79
CA SER A 113 -7.44 5.05 10.20
C SER A 113 -7.46 5.22 8.68
N LYS A 114 -6.83 6.30 8.21
CA LYS A 114 -6.68 6.57 6.77
C LYS A 114 -5.87 5.46 6.11
N SER A 115 -4.75 5.05 6.72
CA SER A 115 -3.89 3.98 6.20
C SER A 115 -4.64 2.65 6.07
N ALA A 116 -5.36 2.24 7.12
CA ALA A 116 -6.17 1.02 7.09
C ALA A 116 -7.26 1.07 6.00
N ARG A 117 -7.94 2.22 5.86
CA ARG A 117 -8.97 2.43 4.82
C ARG A 117 -8.39 2.34 3.40
N ILE A 118 -7.26 2.98 3.14
CA ILE A 118 -6.61 2.92 1.82
C ILE A 118 -6.17 1.49 1.52
N ALA A 119 -5.54 0.80 2.47
CA ALA A 119 -5.11 -0.58 2.28
C ALA A 119 -6.27 -1.53 1.94
N ARG A 120 -7.41 -1.37 2.60
CA ARG A 120 -8.65 -2.09 2.26
C ARG A 120 -9.16 -1.77 0.85
N ASN A 121 -9.08 -0.53 0.42
CA ASN A 121 -9.52 -0.12 -0.93
C ASN A 121 -8.61 -0.71 -2.01
N VAL A 122 -7.29 -0.69 -1.79
CA VAL A 122 -6.32 -1.34 -2.66
C VAL A 122 -6.63 -2.83 -2.75
N LEU A 123 -6.77 -3.52 -1.61
CA LEU A 123 -7.10 -4.96 -1.59
C LEU A 123 -8.33 -5.27 -2.45
N LYS A 124 -9.45 -4.59 -2.20
CA LYS A 124 -10.71 -4.75 -2.94
C LYS A 124 -10.60 -4.50 -4.44
N THR A 125 -9.73 -3.57 -4.83
CA THR A 125 -9.54 -3.17 -6.23
C THR A 125 -8.62 -4.17 -6.96
N THR A 126 -7.77 -4.87 -6.20
CA THR A 126 -6.79 -5.83 -6.72
C THR A 126 -7.24 -7.29 -6.66
N THR A 127 -8.35 -7.62 -6.00
CA THR A 127 -9.00 -8.94 -6.05
C THR A 127 -10.00 -8.99 -7.19
#